data_AF-A0A8I1AEX8-F1
#
_entry.id   AF-A0A8I1AEX8-F1
#
_cell.length_a   1.000
_cell.length_b   1.000
_cell.length_c   1.000
_cell.angle_alpha   90.00
_cell.angle_beta   90.00
_cell.angle_gamma   90.00
#
_symmetry.space_group_name_H-M   'P 1'
#
loop_
_entity.id
_entity.type
_entity.pdbx_description
1 polymer ?
#
loop_
_entity_poly.entity_id
_entity_poly.type
_entity_poly.pdbx_seq_one_letter_code
_entity_poly.pdbx_strand_id
1 'polypeptide(L)'
;MKYIVGVLIIIVLLIGYFINKNNKEDMARLKMAEIQQNTRLMQNKIDEVQAQRESEARIKAKALEKSVKERQEAYIYEAQQYSSNESYHDMNKQTENVSIPNRYSEQEWKDICRSASLTARTVMHNRQRGHSMSDQFDVLLPNSEPQIRSLIENMIKLAYGRTRYSTPESMKRAELEFENEYHLICLRSYT
;
A
#
# COMPACT_ATOMS: atom_id res chain seq x y z
N MET A 1 -86.94 -51.15 12.84
CA MET A 1 -85.57 -51.39 12.29
C MET A 1 -85.09 -50.35 11.27
N LYS A 2 -85.95 -49.71 10.45
CA LYS A 2 -85.51 -48.74 9.42
C LYS A 2 -84.80 -47.48 9.97
N TYR A 3 -85.15 -47.01 11.17
CA TYR A 3 -84.54 -45.82 11.79
C TYR A 3 -83.14 -46.05 12.39
N ILE A 4 -82.82 -47.29 12.79
CA ILE A 4 -81.53 -47.64 13.41
C ILE A 4 -80.40 -47.58 12.38
N VAL A 5 -80.67 -48.02 11.15
CA VAL A 5 -79.70 -47.98 10.05
C VAL A 5 -79.35 -46.53 9.65
N GLY A 6 -80.33 -45.63 9.65
CA GLY A 6 -80.11 -44.21 9.37
C GLY A 6 -79.20 -43.54 10.41
N VAL A 7 -79.39 -43.84 11.70
CA VAL A 7 -78.56 -43.28 12.79
C VAL A 7 -77.12 -43.77 12.71
N LEU A 8 -76.89 -45.05 12.38
CA LEU A 8 -75.54 -45.60 12.22
C LEU A 8 -74.76 -44.93 11.07
N ILE A 9 -75.42 -44.64 9.95
CA ILE A 9 -74.80 -43.93 8.82
C ILE A 9 -74.35 -42.52 9.24
N ILE A 10 -75.19 -41.80 10.00
CA ILE A 10 -74.86 -40.45 10.49
C ILE A 10 -73.65 -40.50 11.43
N ILE A 11 -73.59 -41.48 12.34
CA ILE A 11 -72.46 -41.64 13.27
C ILE A 11 -71.16 -41.91 12.52
N VAL A 12 -71.17 -42.79 11.51
CA VAL A 12 -69.98 -43.08 10.70
C VAL A 12 -69.49 -41.84 9.93
N LEU A 13 -70.41 -41.04 9.40
CA LEU A 13 -70.08 -39.78 8.72
C LEU A 13 -69.47 -38.76 9.69
N LEU A 14 -69.99 -38.64 10.91
CA LEU A 14 -69.44 -37.75 11.93
C LEU A 14 -68.04 -38.19 12.36
N ILE A 15 -67.82 -39.48 12.63
CA ILE A 15 -66.50 -40.01 13.01
C ILE A 15 -65.50 -39.80 11.88
N GLY A 16 -65.87 -40.10 10.63
CA GLY A 16 -65.02 -39.86 9.46
C GLY A 16 -64.67 -38.39 9.27
N TYR A 17 -65.62 -37.48 9.52
CA TYR A 17 -65.41 -36.04 9.47
C TYR A 17 -64.42 -35.55 10.54
N PHE A 18 -64.57 -36.00 11.79
CA PHE A 18 -63.66 -35.63 12.88
C PHE A 18 -62.23 -36.15 12.67
N ILE A 19 -62.07 -37.38 12.19
CA ILE A 19 -60.75 -37.96 11.88
C ILE A 19 -60.06 -37.16 10.77
N ASN A 20 -60.77 -36.85 9.68
CA ASN A 20 -60.21 -36.07 8.58
C ASN A 20 -59.81 -34.64 9.01
N LYS A 21 -60.63 -34.01 9.86
CA LYS A 21 -60.35 -32.67 10.38
C LYS A 21 -59.12 -32.64 11.28
N ASN A 22 -59.02 -33.56 12.24
CA ASN A 22 -57.87 -33.64 13.16
C ASN A 22 -56.57 -33.94 12.41
N ASN A 23 -56.60 -34.84 11.42
CA ASN A 23 -55.41 -35.20 10.65
C ASN A 23 -54.87 -34.02 9.80
N LYS A 24 -55.76 -33.12 9.37
CA LYS A 24 -55.39 -31.89 8.63
C LYS A 24 -54.73 -30.85 9.54
N GLU A 25 -55.22 -30.69 10.77
CA GLU A 25 -54.65 -29.76 11.75
C GLU A 25 -53.28 -30.23 12.26
N ASP A 26 -53.11 -31.54 12.48
CA ASP A 26 -51.83 -32.12 12.90
C ASP A 26 -50.78 -32.01 11.80
N MET A 27 -51.14 -32.24 10.53
CA MET A 27 -50.21 -32.02 9.40
C MET A 27 -49.78 -30.56 9.28
N ALA A 28 -50.69 -29.61 9.51
CA ALA A 28 -50.38 -28.19 9.46
C ALA A 28 -49.40 -27.78 10.57
N ARG A 29 -49.59 -28.30 11.79
CA ARG A 29 -48.67 -28.07 12.92
C ARG A 29 -47.30 -28.69 12.66
N LEU A 30 -47.25 -29.91 12.12
CA LEU A 30 -45.99 -30.58 11.79
C LEU A 30 -45.19 -29.80 10.73
N LYS A 31 -45.87 -29.32 9.67
CA LYS A 31 -45.26 -28.48 8.64
C LYS A 31 -44.76 -27.14 9.20
N MET A 32 -45.51 -26.51 10.10
CA MET A 32 -45.04 -25.27 10.74
C MET A 32 -43.81 -25.52 11.63
N ALA A 33 -43.76 -26.63 12.36
CA ALA A 33 -42.61 -27.00 13.18
C ALA A 33 -41.37 -27.26 12.31
N GLU A 34 -41.53 -27.95 11.17
CA GLU A 34 -40.45 -28.20 10.21
C GLU A 34 -39.91 -26.91 9.60
N ILE A 35 -40.80 -26.01 9.15
CA ILE A 35 -40.40 -24.70 8.62
C ILE A 35 -39.64 -23.92 9.69
N GLN A 36 -40.17 -23.84 10.91
CA GLN A 36 -39.52 -23.10 11.99
C GLN A 36 -38.15 -23.66 12.35
N GLN A 37 -37.99 -25.00 12.38
CA GLN A 37 -36.71 -25.65 12.63
C GLN A 37 -35.72 -25.36 11.49
N ASN A 38 -36.15 -25.43 10.24
CA ASN A 38 -35.30 -25.18 9.09
C ASN A 38 -34.88 -23.70 9.02
N THR A 39 -35.79 -22.77 9.34
CA THR A 39 -35.47 -21.34 9.48
C THR A 39 -34.43 -21.08 10.57
N ARG A 40 -34.57 -21.71 11.76
CA ARG A 40 -33.58 -21.58 12.83
C ARG A 40 -32.21 -22.14 12.42
N LEU A 41 -32.19 -23.27 11.72
CA LEU A 41 -30.95 -23.85 11.22
C LEU A 41 -30.26 -22.95 10.19
N MET A 42 -31.02 -22.35 9.28
CA MET A 42 -30.48 -21.39 8.32
C MET A 42 -29.95 -20.14 9.01
N GLN A 43 -30.66 -19.61 10.01
CA GLN A 43 -30.20 -18.45 10.77
C GLN A 43 -28.89 -18.74 11.52
N ASN A 44 -28.81 -19.88 12.23
CA ASN A 44 -27.58 -20.27 12.93
C ASN A 44 -26.39 -20.41 11.98
N LYS A 45 -26.59 -20.98 10.78
CA LYS A 45 -25.53 -21.07 9.76
C LYS A 45 -25.08 -19.70 9.25
N ILE A 46 -26.01 -18.76 9.06
CA ILE A 46 -25.69 -17.39 8.64
C ILE A 46 -24.87 -16.71 9.74
N ASP A 47 -25.30 -16.82 11.00
CA ASP A 47 -24.64 -16.21 12.14
C ASP A 47 -23.22 -16.79 12.34
N GLU A 48 -23.05 -18.11 12.19
CA GLU A 48 -21.72 -18.77 12.24
C GLU A 48 -20.79 -18.29 11.12
N VAL A 49 -21.29 -18.22 9.88
CA VAL A 49 -20.49 -17.74 8.74
C VAL A 49 -20.12 -16.28 8.92
N GLN A 50 -21.02 -15.45 9.45
CA GLN A 50 -20.75 -14.05 9.72
C GLN A 50 -19.71 -13.89 10.83
N ALA A 51 -19.86 -14.62 11.95
CA ALA A 51 -18.88 -14.62 13.03
C ALA A 51 -17.49 -15.07 12.55
N GLN A 52 -17.43 -16.08 11.69
CA GLN A 52 -16.19 -16.55 11.10
C GLN A 52 -15.54 -15.48 10.21
N ARG A 53 -16.31 -14.84 9.33
CA ARG A 53 -15.82 -13.75 8.47
C ARG A 53 -15.32 -12.56 9.28
N GLU A 54 -16.01 -12.18 10.34
CA GLU A 54 -15.59 -11.10 11.23
C GLU A 54 -14.29 -11.46 11.97
N SER A 55 -14.15 -12.71 12.43
CA SER A 55 -12.92 -13.17 13.06
C SER A 55 -11.72 -13.14 12.09
N GLU A 56 -11.92 -13.58 10.84
CA GLU A 56 -10.90 -13.56 9.81
C GLU A 56 -10.52 -12.13 9.41
N ALA A 57 -11.50 -11.24 9.26
CA ALA A 57 -11.27 -9.83 8.98
C ALA A 57 -10.45 -9.17 10.10
N ARG A 58 -10.75 -9.48 11.38
CA ARG A 58 -9.98 -8.98 12.53
C ARG A 58 -8.54 -9.50 12.53
N ILE A 59 -8.32 -10.77 12.20
CA ILE A 59 -6.97 -11.36 12.11
C ILE A 59 -6.18 -10.68 10.98
N LYS A 60 -6.79 -10.54 9.80
CA LYS A 60 -6.18 -9.86 8.65
C LYS A 60 -5.87 -8.39 8.95
N ALA A 61 -6.77 -7.67 9.62
CA ALA A 61 -6.55 -6.28 10.01
C ALA A 61 -5.35 -6.13 10.97
N LYS A 62 -5.25 -6.99 11.99
CA LYS A 62 -4.10 -7.01 12.91
C LYS A 62 -2.79 -7.37 12.22
N ALA A 63 -2.80 -8.33 11.31
CA ALA A 63 -1.63 -8.70 10.53
C ALA A 63 -1.17 -7.56 9.62
N LEU A 64 -2.12 -6.90 8.95
CA LEU A 64 -1.84 -5.74 8.11
C LEU A 64 -1.25 -4.60 8.94
N GLU A 65 -1.88 -4.23 10.06
CA GLU A 65 -1.39 -3.19 10.97
C GLU A 65 0.05 -3.48 11.45
N LYS A 66 0.32 -4.74 11.82
CA LYS A 66 1.67 -5.17 12.20
C LYS A 66 2.66 -4.99 11.04
N SER A 67 2.33 -5.45 9.83
CA SER A 67 3.20 -5.29 8.66
C SER A 67 3.43 -3.83 8.25
N VAL A 68 2.42 -2.97 8.42
CA VAL A 68 2.53 -1.53 8.15
C VAL A 68 3.46 -0.89 9.17
N LYS A 69 3.31 -1.23 10.46
CA LYS A 69 4.18 -0.74 11.53
C LYS A 69 5.63 -1.17 11.33
N GLU A 70 5.87 -2.46 11.01
CA GLU A 70 7.21 -2.98 10.70
C GLU A 70 7.84 -2.24 9.49
N ARG A 71 7.07 -1.99 8.44
CA ARG A 71 7.55 -1.22 7.27
C ARG A 71 7.84 0.25 7.63
N GLN A 72 7.05 0.84 8.51
CA GLN A 72 7.23 2.23 8.96
C GLN A 72 8.43 2.37 9.90
N GLU A 73 8.66 1.41 10.79
CA GLU A 73 9.85 1.33 11.64
C GLU A 73 11.13 1.11 10.79
N ALA A 74 11.07 0.25 9.77
CA ALA A 74 12.16 0.09 8.81
C ALA A 74 12.47 1.40 8.06
N TYR A 75 11.44 2.15 7.64
CA TYR A 75 11.62 3.45 7.00
C TYR A 75 12.26 4.48 7.94
N ILE A 76 11.83 4.53 9.21
CA ILE A 76 12.42 5.44 10.21
C ILE A 76 13.88 5.08 10.49
N TYR A 77 14.19 3.78 10.60
CA TYR A 77 15.57 3.31 10.79
C TYR A 77 16.47 3.66 9.59
N GLU A 78 15.99 3.47 8.35
CA GLU A 78 16.68 3.89 7.13
C GLU A 78 16.89 5.42 7.10
N ALA A 79 15.87 6.21 7.48
CA ALA A 79 15.97 7.67 7.55
C ALA A 79 16.92 8.16 8.65
N GLN A 80 17.03 7.46 9.78
CA GLN A 80 17.99 7.79 10.83
C GLN A 80 19.42 7.44 10.41
N GLN A 81 19.63 6.34 9.68
CA GLN A 81 20.94 5.99 9.11
C GLN A 81 21.41 7.02 8.06
N TYR A 82 20.47 7.71 7.41
CA TYR A 82 20.74 8.86 6.55
C TYR A 82 21.20 10.11 7.34
N SER A 83 20.69 10.30 8.56
CA SER A 83 21.02 11.45 9.42
C SER A 83 22.30 11.26 10.25
N SER A 84 22.76 10.03 10.50
CA SER A 84 23.93 9.76 11.36
C SER A 84 25.29 9.91 10.68
N ASN A 85 25.33 10.21 9.39
CA ASN A 85 26.57 10.58 8.71
C ASN A 85 26.75 12.09 8.89
N GLU A 86 27.45 12.52 9.94
CA GLU A 86 27.86 13.92 10.22
C GLU A 86 28.54 14.63 9.03
N SER A 87 28.91 13.89 7.98
CA SER A 87 29.39 14.43 6.70
C SER A 87 28.29 15.10 5.83
N TYR A 88 27.00 14.85 6.06
CA TYR A 88 25.92 15.40 5.23
C TYR A 88 25.57 16.84 5.58
N HIS A 89 25.68 17.20 6.86
CA HIS A 89 25.27 18.52 7.36
C HIS A 89 26.26 19.64 7.01
N ASP A 90 27.53 19.29 6.75
CA ASP A 90 28.57 20.25 6.39
C ASP A 90 28.64 20.53 4.86
N MET A 91 28.28 19.54 4.02
CA MET A 91 28.25 19.73 2.56
C MET A 91 27.01 20.48 2.05
N ASN A 92 25.87 20.43 2.78
CA ASN A 92 24.69 21.22 2.41
C ASN A 92 24.97 22.73 2.54
N LYS A 93 25.84 23.12 3.48
CA LYS A 93 26.29 24.50 3.68
C LYS A 93 27.24 25.01 2.58
N GLN A 94 27.94 24.12 1.88
CA GLN A 94 28.77 24.48 0.72
C GLN A 94 27.95 24.63 -0.57
N THR A 95 26.80 23.99 -0.67
CA THR A 95 25.96 24.02 -1.89
C THR A 95 25.05 25.27 -1.94
N GLU A 96 24.74 25.90 -0.80
CA GLU A 96 23.92 27.13 -0.72
C GLU A 96 24.62 28.39 -1.28
N ASN A 97 25.95 28.40 -1.41
CA ASN A 97 26.70 29.58 -1.85
C ASN A 97 27.05 29.61 -3.35
N VAL A 98 26.52 28.67 -4.16
CA VAL A 98 26.70 28.71 -5.61
C VAL A 98 25.63 29.62 -6.22
N SER A 99 25.80 30.94 -6.10
CA SER A 99 25.03 31.89 -6.89
C SER A 99 25.56 31.86 -8.33
N ILE A 100 24.89 31.12 -9.22
CA ILE A 100 25.19 31.21 -10.66
C ILE A 100 24.62 32.55 -11.13
N PRO A 101 25.44 33.51 -11.61
CA PRO A 101 24.93 34.78 -12.10
C PRO A 101 23.91 34.52 -13.21
N ASN A 102 22.67 34.90 -12.93
CA ASN A 102 21.50 34.44 -13.68
C ASN A 102 21.44 35.09 -15.06
N ARG A 103 21.88 34.34 -16.08
CA ARG A 103 21.80 34.73 -17.51
C ARG A 103 20.64 34.03 -18.23
N TYR A 104 19.84 33.25 -17.52
CA TYR A 104 18.84 32.35 -18.09
C TYR A 104 17.44 32.84 -17.74
N SER A 105 16.49 32.67 -18.66
CA SER A 105 15.07 32.82 -18.34
C SER A 105 14.65 31.76 -17.31
N GLU A 106 13.55 32.01 -16.60
CA GLU A 106 12.99 31.05 -15.63
C GLU A 106 12.73 29.66 -16.26
N GLN A 107 12.29 29.65 -17.53
CA GLN A 107 12.01 28.40 -18.24
C GLN A 107 13.30 27.65 -18.58
N GLU A 108 14.32 28.34 -19.10
CA GLU A 108 15.63 27.74 -19.38
C GLU A 108 16.27 27.21 -18.09
N TRP A 109 16.10 27.93 -16.98
CA TRP A 109 16.59 27.48 -15.68
C TRP A 109 15.92 26.18 -15.22
N LYS A 110 14.59 26.08 -15.36
CA LYS A 110 13.85 24.84 -15.05
C LYS A 110 14.35 23.66 -15.89
N ASP A 111 14.63 23.88 -17.17
CA ASP A 111 15.16 22.85 -18.07
C ASP A 111 16.59 22.42 -17.68
N ILE A 112 17.44 23.37 -17.28
CA ILE A 112 18.77 23.09 -16.71
C ILE A 112 18.63 22.25 -15.44
N CYS A 113 17.75 22.62 -14.52
CA CYS A 113 17.54 21.86 -13.28
C CYS A 113 16.98 20.47 -13.51
N ARG A 114 16.18 20.28 -14.56
CA ARG A 114 15.71 18.96 -14.98
C ARG A 114 16.86 18.12 -15.55
N SER A 115 17.72 18.70 -16.37
CA SER A 115 18.90 18.02 -16.91
C SER A 115 19.88 17.62 -15.78
N ALA A 116 20.11 18.54 -14.84
CA ALA A 116 20.95 18.28 -13.67
C ALA A 116 20.39 17.17 -12.77
N SER A 117 19.08 17.13 -12.54
CA SER A 117 18.46 16.06 -11.73
C SER A 117 18.56 14.69 -12.40
N LEU A 118 18.40 14.61 -13.73
CA LEU A 118 18.61 13.38 -14.49
C LEU A 118 20.07 12.89 -14.45
N THR A 119 21.01 13.83 -14.49
CA THR A 119 22.43 13.52 -14.31
C THR A 119 22.68 12.98 -12.90
N ALA A 120 22.11 13.62 -11.88
CA ALA A 120 22.19 13.17 -10.49
C ALA A 120 21.67 11.73 -10.34
N ARG A 121 20.49 11.44 -10.91
CA ARG A 121 19.93 10.08 -10.93
C ARG A 121 20.92 9.06 -11.51
N THR A 122 21.56 9.40 -12.63
CA THR A 122 22.54 8.54 -13.29
C THR A 122 23.78 8.33 -12.42
N VAL A 123 24.25 9.39 -11.75
CA VAL A 123 25.37 9.30 -10.82
C VAL A 123 25.05 8.35 -9.66
N MET A 124 23.86 8.47 -9.07
CA MET A 124 23.41 7.58 -8.01
C MET A 124 23.23 6.14 -8.52
N HIS A 125 22.68 5.96 -9.72
CA HIS A 125 22.53 4.65 -10.36
C HIS A 125 23.86 3.91 -10.51
N ASN A 126 24.89 4.61 -10.99
CA ASN A 126 26.25 4.11 -11.12
C ASN A 126 26.85 3.79 -9.75
N ARG A 127 26.65 4.67 -8.76
CA ARG A 127 27.08 4.45 -7.37
C ARG A 127 26.46 3.20 -6.76
N GLN A 128 25.15 2.97 -6.98
CA GLN A 128 24.43 1.81 -6.48
C GLN A 128 24.93 0.50 -7.13
N ARG A 129 25.39 0.56 -8.39
CA ARG A 129 26.03 -0.56 -9.11
C ARG A 129 27.50 -0.78 -8.78
N GLY A 130 28.11 0.12 -8.02
CA GLY A 130 29.51 0.00 -7.59
C GLY A 130 30.53 0.53 -8.60
N HIS A 131 30.13 1.39 -9.54
CA HIS A 131 31.10 2.17 -10.32
C HIS A 131 31.96 3.02 -9.38
N SER A 132 33.22 3.25 -9.72
CA SER A 132 34.10 4.06 -8.88
C SER A 132 33.81 5.55 -9.04
N MET A 133 34.12 6.34 -8.00
CA MET A 133 33.94 7.79 -8.04
C MET A 133 34.81 8.43 -9.13
N SER A 134 36.03 7.91 -9.30
CA SER A 134 36.97 8.32 -10.35
C SER A 134 36.39 8.11 -11.74
N ASP A 135 35.78 6.95 -12.01
CA ASP A 135 35.13 6.69 -13.30
C ASP A 135 34.06 7.74 -13.62
N GLN A 136 33.29 8.14 -12.60
CA GLN A 136 32.26 9.17 -12.80
C GLN A 136 32.86 10.55 -13.07
N PHE A 137 33.97 10.90 -12.42
CA PHE A 137 34.69 12.14 -12.72
C PHE A 137 35.24 12.12 -14.15
N ASP A 138 35.85 11.01 -14.57
CA ASP A 138 36.46 10.85 -15.89
C ASP A 138 35.41 10.87 -17.02
N VAL A 139 34.19 10.40 -16.77
CA VAL A 139 33.09 10.41 -17.75
C VAL A 139 32.40 11.78 -17.81
N LEU A 140 32.12 12.40 -16.67
CA LEU A 140 31.21 13.56 -16.59
C LEU A 140 31.94 14.91 -16.66
N LEU A 141 33.17 15.00 -16.15
CA LEU A 141 33.86 16.30 -16.06
C LEU A 141 34.49 16.78 -17.39
N PRO A 142 35.12 15.94 -18.24
CA PRO A 142 35.79 16.44 -19.44
C PRO A 142 34.87 17.14 -20.44
N ASN A 143 33.60 16.71 -20.49
CA ASN A 143 32.59 17.26 -21.39
C ASN A 143 31.71 18.33 -20.73
N SER A 144 31.94 18.63 -19.46
CA SER A 144 31.16 19.63 -18.73
C SER A 144 31.60 21.05 -19.05
N GLU A 145 30.63 21.97 -19.14
CA GLU A 145 30.96 23.39 -19.25
C GLU A 145 31.69 23.85 -17.98
N PRO A 146 32.70 24.73 -18.09
CA PRO A 146 33.47 25.20 -16.93
C PRO A 146 32.60 25.78 -15.80
N GLN A 147 31.45 26.37 -16.14
CA GLN A 147 30.54 27.01 -15.21
C GLN A 147 29.77 26.01 -14.33
N ILE A 148 29.52 24.79 -14.83
CA ILE A 148 28.78 23.74 -14.11
C ILE A 148 29.68 22.61 -13.62
N ARG A 149 30.97 22.65 -13.97
CA ARG A 149 31.95 21.63 -13.57
C ARG A 149 31.98 21.43 -12.05
N SER A 150 32.05 22.52 -11.28
CA SER A 150 32.04 22.47 -9.81
C SER A 150 30.74 21.85 -9.26
N LEU A 151 29.60 22.15 -9.89
CA LEU A 151 28.31 21.56 -9.53
C LEU A 151 28.30 20.05 -9.75
N ILE A 152 28.81 19.58 -10.89
CA ILE A 152 28.94 18.15 -11.21
C ILE A 152 29.93 17.47 -10.25
N GLU A 153 31.04 18.14 -9.93
CA GLU A 153 32.01 17.61 -8.96
C GLU A 153 31.37 17.37 -7.58
N ASN A 154 30.60 18.35 -7.10
CA ASN A 154 29.88 18.25 -5.84
C ASN A 154 28.77 17.19 -5.89
N MET A 155 28.08 17.07 -7.03
CA MET A 155 27.11 16.01 -7.30
C MET A 155 27.70 14.62 -7.15
N ILE A 156 28.84 14.38 -7.75
CA ILE A 156 29.54 13.10 -7.63
C ILE A 156 29.93 12.86 -6.16
N LYS A 157 30.57 13.83 -5.50
CA LYS A 157 30.97 13.68 -4.08
C LYS A 157 29.78 13.36 -3.16
N LEU A 158 28.67 14.07 -3.33
CA LEU A 158 27.46 13.87 -2.54
C LEU A 158 26.84 12.49 -2.77
N ALA A 159 26.81 11.99 -4.01
CA ALA A 159 26.36 10.64 -4.30
C ALA A 159 27.21 9.56 -3.60
N TYR A 160 28.54 9.73 -3.59
CA TYR A 160 29.45 8.76 -2.98
C TYR A 160 29.46 8.81 -1.45
N GLY A 161 29.02 9.92 -0.86
CA GLY A 161 28.73 10.01 0.58
C GLY A 161 27.49 9.23 1.03
N ARG A 162 26.66 8.73 0.10
CA ARG A 162 25.45 7.96 0.44
C ARG A 162 25.69 6.45 0.51
N THR A 163 24.82 5.79 1.28
CA THR A 163 24.77 4.34 1.45
C THR A 163 24.44 3.63 0.13
N ARG A 164 25.13 2.50 -0.12
CA ARG A 164 24.79 1.58 -1.20
C ARG A 164 23.83 0.51 -0.67
N TYR A 165 22.71 0.34 -1.35
CA TYR A 165 21.72 -0.68 -1.02
C TYR A 165 21.98 -1.98 -1.79
N SER A 166 21.49 -3.10 -1.28
CA SER A 166 21.65 -4.43 -1.89
C SER A 166 20.42 -4.92 -2.66
N THR A 167 19.25 -4.33 -2.39
CA THR A 167 17.97 -4.70 -3.01
C THR A 167 17.61 -3.76 -4.17
N PRO A 168 17.10 -4.26 -5.30
CA PRO A 168 16.69 -3.43 -6.44
C PRO A 168 15.71 -2.30 -6.09
N GLU A 169 14.78 -2.56 -5.17
CA GLU A 169 13.76 -1.58 -4.74
C GLU A 169 14.41 -0.39 -4.02
N SER A 170 15.28 -0.64 -3.04
CA SER A 170 15.98 0.41 -2.30
C SER A 170 17.02 1.14 -3.16
N MET A 171 17.68 0.46 -4.10
CA MET A 171 18.55 1.12 -5.09
C MET A 171 17.74 2.13 -5.92
N LYS A 172 16.60 1.71 -6.46
CA LYS A 172 15.72 2.59 -7.26
C LYS A 172 15.16 3.74 -6.44
N ARG A 173 14.84 3.51 -5.16
CA ARG A 173 14.42 4.58 -4.25
C ARG A 173 15.53 5.61 -4.07
N ALA A 174 16.76 5.16 -3.80
CA ALA A 174 17.92 6.04 -3.64
C ALA A 174 18.18 6.88 -4.90
N GLU A 175 18.05 6.30 -6.09
CA GLU A 175 18.16 7.03 -7.37
C GLU A 175 17.13 8.17 -7.46
N LEU A 176 15.86 7.90 -7.14
CA LEU A 176 14.78 8.88 -7.20
C LEU A 176 14.88 9.97 -6.13
N GLU A 177 15.27 9.60 -4.91
CA GLU A 177 15.47 10.55 -3.82
C GLU A 177 16.63 11.51 -4.13
N PHE A 178 17.73 10.98 -4.66
CA PHE A 178 18.87 11.80 -5.07
C PHE A 178 18.52 12.74 -6.24
N GLU A 179 17.76 12.25 -7.23
CA GLU A 179 17.22 13.05 -8.34
C GLU A 179 16.39 14.24 -7.81
N ASN A 180 15.42 13.97 -6.93
CA ASN A 180 14.53 14.99 -6.38
C ASN A 180 15.29 16.03 -5.53
N GLU A 181 16.24 15.58 -4.72
CA GLU A 181 17.04 16.48 -3.89
C GLU A 181 17.86 17.45 -4.75
N TYR A 182 18.53 16.94 -5.79
CA TYR A 182 19.30 17.79 -6.70
C TYR A 182 18.42 18.75 -7.50
N HIS A 183 17.22 18.32 -7.89
CA HIS A 183 16.26 19.20 -8.54
C HIS A 183 15.87 20.37 -7.64
N LEU A 184 15.58 20.10 -6.36
CA LEU A 184 15.23 21.12 -5.38
C LEU A 184 16.39 22.08 -5.09
N ILE A 185 17.62 21.56 -4.96
CA ILE A 185 18.82 22.38 -4.76
C ILE A 185 18.98 23.35 -5.95
N CYS A 186 18.88 22.85 -7.18
CA CYS A 186 19.01 23.68 -8.38
C CYS A 186 17.91 24.74 -8.47
N LEU A 187 16.66 24.40 -8.19
CA LEU A 187 15.58 25.39 -8.22
C LEU A 187 15.79 26.50 -7.18
N ARG A 188 16.36 26.19 -6.02
CA ARG A 188 16.63 27.17 -4.94
C ARG A 188 17.79 28.11 -5.25
N SER A 189 18.73 27.72 -6.12
CA SER A 189 19.83 28.60 -6.53
C SER A 189 19.43 29.60 -7.62
N TYR A 190 18.16 29.66 -8.01
CA TYR A 190 17.61 30.73 -8.85
C TYR A 190 17.46 32.01 -8.01
N THR A 191 18.45 32.90 -8.11
CA THR A 191 18.44 34.24 -7.47
C THR A 191 18.62 35.33 -8.51
#